data_AF-A0AA39YK00-F1
#
_entry.id   AF-A0AA39YK00-F1
#
_cell.length_a   1.000
_cell.length_b   1.000
_cell.length_c   1.000
_cell.angle_alpha   90.00
_cell.angle_beta   90.00
_cell.angle_gamma   90.00
#
_symmetry.space_group_name_H-M   'P 1'
#
loop_
_entity.id
_entity.type
_entity.pdbx_description
1 polymer ?
#
loop_
_entity_poly.entity_id
_entity_poly.type
_entity_poly.pdbx_seq_one_letter_code
_entity_poly.pdbx_strand_id
1 'polypeptide(L)'
;MSIKLASLLSLAAAATGFPFDSTNSTSLNPDNGYGIKWTGVITPGQPKTSLFGTIDEIYERILAINPNYVAQPLDESDLALLATPWNSPETSKLAARQRSRYLDNIPNPRCRVMATGNSRSLSYQIEQLEYIGGICEAPKDACRRVGCKSTTAGYLCGENGSPAVVACTDVSRRMDKIKRGCCSVIFDIGGKPVSGNIKHANYSVWAGYGNCNHGIDSSPSKYPYPGGGVNGKC
;
A
#
# COMPACT_ATOMS: atom_id res chain seq x y z
N MET A 1 -27.19 75.12 -26.34
CA MET A 1 -27.11 74.66 -24.93
C MET A 1 -26.65 73.21 -24.98
N SER A 2 -25.35 72.98 -24.85
CA SER A 2 -24.69 71.73 -25.24
C SER A 2 -24.63 70.75 -24.06
N ILE A 3 -25.20 69.56 -24.25
CA ILE A 3 -25.19 68.45 -23.29
C ILE A 3 -23.84 67.72 -23.41
N LYS A 4 -23.06 67.68 -22.33
CA LYS A 4 -21.83 66.86 -22.25
C LYS A 4 -22.21 65.44 -21.81
N LEU A 5 -22.01 64.45 -22.69
CA LEU A 5 -22.05 63.03 -22.33
C LEU A 5 -20.77 62.66 -21.57
N ALA A 6 -20.93 62.12 -20.37
CA ALA A 6 -19.88 61.48 -19.61
C ALA A 6 -19.72 60.03 -20.07
N SER A 7 -18.51 59.64 -20.46
CA SER A 7 -18.15 58.29 -20.88
C SER A 7 -17.80 57.45 -19.66
N LEU A 8 -18.54 56.35 -19.47
CA LEU A 8 -18.31 55.33 -18.43
C LEU A 8 -17.24 54.35 -18.93
N LEU A 9 -16.06 54.34 -18.29
CA LEU A 9 -15.09 53.27 -18.45
C LEU A 9 -15.47 52.08 -17.55
N SER A 10 -15.82 50.96 -18.17
CA SER A 10 -15.98 49.66 -17.50
C SER A 10 -14.63 48.95 -17.41
N LEU A 11 -14.09 48.76 -16.20
CA LEU A 11 -12.98 47.85 -15.94
C LEU A 11 -13.50 46.41 -15.94
N ALA A 12 -13.21 45.64 -16.98
CA ALA A 12 -13.38 44.20 -16.99
C ALA A 12 -12.14 43.53 -16.37
N ALA A 13 -12.27 43.00 -15.16
CA ALA A 13 -11.26 42.14 -14.56
C ALA A 13 -11.35 40.75 -15.20
N ALA A 14 -10.41 40.44 -16.10
CA ALA A 14 -10.26 39.09 -16.63
C ALA A 14 -9.66 38.19 -15.54
N ALA A 15 -10.52 37.40 -14.87
CA ALA A 15 -10.07 36.30 -14.04
C ALA A 15 -9.51 35.20 -14.96
N THR A 16 -8.20 35.14 -15.10
CA THR A 16 -7.52 34.02 -15.73
C THR A 16 -7.65 32.81 -14.81
N GLY A 17 -8.63 31.96 -15.08
CA GLY A 17 -8.69 30.62 -14.51
C GLY A 17 -7.45 29.85 -14.95
N PHE A 18 -6.56 29.55 -14.01
CA PHE A 18 -5.47 28.61 -14.27
C PHE A 18 -6.09 27.23 -14.50
N PRO A 19 -5.79 26.56 -15.63
CA PRO A 19 -6.10 25.15 -15.77
C PRO A 19 -5.31 24.41 -14.69
N PHE A 20 -6.02 23.81 -13.73
CA PHE A 20 -5.42 22.83 -12.82
C PHE A 20 -5.07 21.61 -13.67
N ASP A 21 -3.81 21.58 -14.12
CA ASP A 21 -3.28 20.51 -14.95
C ASP A 21 -3.23 19.22 -14.13
N SER A 22 -3.64 18.13 -14.76
CA SER A 22 -3.84 16.83 -14.13
C SER A 22 -2.54 16.31 -13.50
N THR A 23 -2.58 16.02 -12.20
CA THR A 23 -1.80 15.00 -11.48
C THR A 23 -0.44 14.60 -12.09
N ASN A 24 0.52 15.53 -12.15
CA ASN A 24 1.91 15.20 -12.43
C ASN A 24 2.53 14.54 -11.18
N SER A 25 2.38 13.23 -11.02
CA SER A 25 3.19 12.52 -10.03
C SER A 25 4.64 12.48 -10.52
N THR A 26 5.54 13.05 -9.73
CA THR A 26 6.96 12.98 -10.06
C THR A 26 7.48 11.62 -9.59
N SER A 27 7.88 10.77 -10.53
CA SER A 27 8.59 9.54 -10.21
C SER A 27 10.04 9.86 -9.90
N LEU A 28 10.48 9.56 -8.68
CA LEU A 28 11.87 9.81 -8.27
C LEU A 28 12.83 8.69 -8.66
N ASN A 29 12.32 7.50 -9.06
CA ASN A 29 13.13 6.34 -9.44
C ASN A 29 12.39 5.45 -10.45
N PRO A 30 13.10 4.83 -11.41
CA PRO A 30 12.48 3.89 -12.35
C PRO A 30 11.97 2.63 -11.64
N ASP A 31 10.89 2.03 -12.18
CA ASP A 31 10.41 0.73 -11.75
C ASP A 31 11.48 -0.33 -12.01
N ASN A 32 11.94 -0.99 -10.94
CA ASN A 32 12.97 -2.02 -11.00
C ASN A 32 12.40 -3.45 -11.07
N GLY A 33 11.07 -3.60 -11.18
CA GLY A 33 10.42 -4.90 -11.31
C GLY A 33 10.22 -5.67 -10.00
N TYR A 34 10.74 -5.20 -8.88
CA TYR A 34 10.77 -5.97 -7.62
C TYR A 34 9.75 -5.51 -6.59
N GLY A 35 9.78 -4.21 -6.35
CA GLY A 35 9.05 -3.55 -5.28
C GLY A 35 7.66 -3.14 -5.70
N ILE A 36 6.85 -2.78 -4.72
CA ILE A 36 5.60 -2.09 -4.97
C ILE A 36 5.89 -0.69 -5.51
N LYS A 37 4.91 -0.10 -6.19
CA LYS A 37 4.86 1.34 -6.40
C LYS A 37 4.06 1.94 -5.24
N TRP A 38 4.61 2.95 -4.60
CA TRP A 38 3.93 3.77 -3.61
C TRP A 38 3.64 5.14 -4.19
N THR A 39 2.45 5.66 -3.94
CA THR A 39 2.06 7.03 -4.31
C THR A 39 1.45 7.74 -3.09
N GLY A 40 1.94 8.94 -2.77
CA GLY A 40 1.44 9.74 -1.66
C GLY A 40 2.08 11.12 -1.56
N VAL A 41 1.63 11.92 -0.58
CA VAL A 41 2.17 13.26 -0.31
C VAL A 41 3.24 13.16 0.78
N ILE A 42 4.50 13.49 0.44
CA ILE A 42 5.63 13.43 1.37
C ILE A 42 5.70 14.69 2.26
N THR A 43 5.44 15.86 1.67
CA THR A 43 5.46 17.15 2.39
C THR A 43 4.12 17.85 2.17
N PRO A 44 3.43 18.31 3.24
CA PRO A 44 2.14 18.98 3.10
C PRO A 44 2.18 20.14 2.10
N GLY A 45 1.18 20.21 1.21
CA GLY A 45 1.09 21.21 0.15
C GLY A 45 1.93 20.92 -1.10
N GLN A 46 2.71 19.84 -1.13
CA GLN A 46 3.41 19.38 -2.33
C GLN A 46 2.57 18.38 -3.15
N PRO A 47 2.84 18.25 -4.46
CA PRO A 47 2.20 17.23 -5.28
C PRO A 47 2.53 15.81 -4.79
N LYS A 48 1.68 14.85 -5.17
CA LYS A 48 1.92 13.43 -4.91
C LYS A 48 3.20 12.97 -5.59
N THR A 49 3.98 12.17 -4.88
CA THR A 49 5.22 11.58 -5.34
C THR A 49 5.02 10.08 -5.52
N SER A 50 5.59 9.51 -6.58
CA SER A 50 5.61 8.06 -6.78
C SER A 50 7.02 7.51 -6.54
N LEU A 51 7.10 6.48 -5.69
CA LEU A 51 8.33 5.76 -5.34
C LEU A 51 8.19 4.27 -5.68
N PHE A 52 9.27 3.65 -6.12
CA PHE A 52 9.33 2.21 -6.37
C PHE A 52 10.33 1.55 -5.44
N GLY A 53 9.95 0.43 -4.83
CA GLY A 53 10.80 -0.33 -3.92
C GLY A 53 10.01 -1.21 -2.96
N THR A 54 10.73 -1.87 -2.08
CA THR A 54 10.15 -2.44 -0.86
C THR A 54 9.73 -1.33 0.08
N ILE A 55 8.91 -1.68 1.06
CA ILE A 55 8.40 -0.76 2.07
C ILE A 55 9.52 -0.08 2.85
N ASP A 56 10.62 -0.80 3.10
CA ASP A 56 11.79 -0.29 3.81
C ASP A 56 12.52 0.77 2.98
N GLU A 57 12.81 0.45 1.71
CA GLU A 57 13.45 1.39 0.78
C GLU A 57 12.59 2.63 0.52
N ILE A 58 11.26 2.45 0.43
CA ILE A 58 10.31 3.55 0.26
C ILE A 58 10.30 4.42 1.52
N TYR A 59 10.23 3.83 2.71
CA TYR A 59 10.23 4.57 3.96
C TYR A 59 11.53 5.35 4.19
N GLU A 60 12.67 4.73 3.94
CA GLU A 60 13.98 5.39 4.03
C GLU A 60 14.08 6.59 3.09
N ARG A 61 13.56 6.48 1.86
CA ARG A 61 13.51 7.59 0.90
C ARG A 61 12.56 8.70 1.34
N ILE A 62 11.40 8.35 1.89
CA ILE A 62 10.46 9.32 2.44
C ILE A 62 11.14 10.12 3.57
N LEU A 63 11.82 9.44 4.49
CA LEU A 63 12.53 10.10 5.60
C LEU A 63 13.71 10.94 5.14
N ALA A 64 14.41 10.53 4.07
CA ALA A 64 15.48 11.33 3.49
C ALA A 64 14.97 12.66 2.90
N ILE A 65 13.74 12.68 2.38
CA ILE A 65 13.09 13.88 1.84
C ILE A 65 12.46 14.71 2.96
N ASN A 66 11.78 14.06 3.91
CA ASN A 66 11.10 14.68 5.03
C ASN A 66 11.33 13.86 6.32
N PRO A 67 12.33 14.22 7.15
CA PRO A 67 12.61 13.51 8.40
C PRO A 67 11.45 13.53 9.42
N ASN A 68 10.54 14.50 9.30
CA ASN A 68 9.35 14.66 10.15
C ASN A 68 8.08 14.14 9.44
N TYR A 69 8.23 13.16 8.55
CA TYR A 69 7.12 12.62 7.78
C TYR A 69 6.00 12.10 8.68
N VAL A 70 4.77 12.49 8.33
CA VAL A 70 3.53 11.95 8.89
C VAL A 70 2.62 11.62 7.73
N ALA A 71 2.14 10.38 7.67
CA ALA A 71 1.22 9.96 6.63
C ALA A 71 -0.03 10.85 6.58
N GLN A 72 -0.33 11.34 5.39
CA GLN A 72 -1.53 12.10 5.14
C GLN A 72 -2.72 11.16 4.90
N PRO A 73 -3.95 11.55 5.26
CA PRO A 73 -5.15 10.84 4.85
C PRO A 73 -5.25 10.76 3.33
N LEU A 74 -5.83 9.69 2.81
CA LEU A 74 -6.17 9.58 1.39
C LEU A 74 -7.23 10.64 1.04
N ASP A 75 -7.02 11.36 -0.07
CA ASP A 75 -7.98 12.33 -0.57
C ASP A 75 -9.02 11.69 -1.51
N GLU A 76 -9.98 12.48 -2.00
CA GLU A 76 -11.03 11.98 -2.90
C GLU A 76 -10.46 11.37 -4.19
N SER A 77 -9.37 11.93 -4.73
CA SER A 77 -8.73 11.39 -5.93
C SER A 77 -8.05 10.05 -5.67
N ASP A 78 -7.47 9.85 -4.49
CA ASP A 78 -6.92 8.55 -4.08
C ASP A 78 -8.04 7.51 -3.94
N LEU A 79 -9.13 7.89 -3.28
CA LEU A 79 -10.27 6.99 -3.05
C LEU A 79 -10.91 6.52 -4.36
N ALA A 80 -10.94 7.39 -5.38
CA ALA A 80 -11.44 7.06 -6.71
C ALA A 80 -10.57 6.04 -7.45
N LEU A 81 -9.27 5.93 -7.12
CA LEU A 81 -8.35 4.97 -7.73
C LEU A 81 -8.41 3.57 -7.10
N LEU A 82 -8.96 3.46 -5.89
CA LEU A 82 -8.92 2.21 -5.14
C LEU A 82 -9.77 1.11 -5.80
N ALA A 83 -9.17 -0.07 -5.90
CA ALA A 83 -9.80 -1.31 -6.36
C ALA A 83 -11.05 -1.73 -5.56
N THR A 84 -11.21 -1.19 -4.35
CA THR A 84 -12.39 -1.35 -3.50
C THR A 84 -12.79 0.02 -2.96
N PRO A 85 -14.08 0.41 -3.03
CA PRO A 85 -14.55 1.62 -2.40
C PRO A 85 -14.26 1.54 -0.90
N TRP A 86 -13.30 2.34 -0.43
CA TRP A 86 -13.17 2.56 0.99
C TRP A 86 -14.34 3.43 1.41
N ASN A 87 -15.30 2.85 2.12
CA ASN A 87 -16.51 3.56 2.52
C ASN A 87 -16.16 4.70 3.51
N SER A 88 -16.14 5.92 2.97
CA SER A 88 -16.33 7.25 3.57
C SER A 88 -15.20 7.87 4.44
N PRO A 89 -14.85 9.14 4.19
CA PRO A 89 -13.94 9.96 4.99
C PRO A 89 -14.68 10.63 6.16
N GLU A 90 -14.75 9.99 7.33
CA GLU A 90 -15.09 10.70 8.57
C GLU A 90 -14.13 10.34 9.72
N THR A 91 -13.73 11.37 10.46
CA THR A 91 -12.47 11.49 11.19
C THR A 91 -12.47 10.91 12.63
N SER A 92 -11.24 10.66 13.09
CA SER A 92 -10.68 10.68 14.46
C SER A 92 -11.26 9.87 15.63
N LYS A 93 -12.50 9.37 15.61
CA LYS A 93 -12.97 8.31 16.56
C LYS A 93 -13.84 7.26 15.89
N LEU A 94 -14.52 7.62 14.79
CA LEU A 94 -15.15 6.68 13.89
C LEU A 94 -14.11 5.79 13.20
N ALA A 95 -12.92 6.29 12.91
CA ALA A 95 -11.86 5.53 12.25
C ALA A 95 -11.48 4.24 13.00
N ALA A 96 -11.51 4.21 14.35
CA ALA A 96 -11.23 3.00 15.12
C ALA A 96 -12.39 1.98 15.09
N ARG A 97 -13.64 2.44 15.18
CA ARG A 97 -14.84 1.57 15.05
C ARG A 97 -15.03 1.08 13.62
N GLN A 98 -14.78 1.93 12.63
CA GLN A 98 -14.74 1.57 11.22
C GLN A 98 -13.55 0.66 10.92
N ARG A 99 -12.39 0.83 11.57
CA ARG A 99 -11.27 -0.11 11.50
C ARG A 99 -11.69 -1.50 11.98
N SER A 100 -12.43 -1.61 13.09
CA SER A 100 -13.00 -2.89 13.54
C SER A 100 -13.95 -3.48 12.49
N ARG A 101 -14.96 -2.72 12.04
CA ARG A 101 -15.94 -3.19 11.03
C ARG A 101 -15.30 -3.54 9.68
N TYR A 102 -14.25 -2.83 9.30
CA TYR A 102 -13.48 -3.11 8.09
C TYR A 102 -12.73 -4.43 8.22
N LEU A 103 -12.04 -4.65 9.36
CA LEU A 103 -11.34 -5.90 9.64
C LEU A 103 -12.29 -7.11 9.69
N ASP A 104 -13.53 -6.90 10.16
CA ASP A 104 -14.59 -7.92 10.15
C ASP A 104 -15.00 -8.33 8.72
N ASN A 105 -14.94 -7.39 7.78
CA ASN A 105 -15.27 -7.62 6.37
C ASN A 105 -14.10 -8.14 5.52
N ILE A 106 -12.87 -8.16 6.04
CA ILE A 106 -11.75 -8.79 5.32
C ILE A 106 -12.03 -10.30 5.24
N PRO A 107 -11.93 -10.96 4.08
CA PRO A 107 -12.11 -12.41 3.99
C PRO A 107 -11.13 -13.16 4.90
N ASN A 108 -11.53 -14.34 5.38
CA ASN A 108 -10.62 -15.20 6.12
C ASN A 108 -9.44 -15.63 5.22
N PRO A 109 -8.21 -15.67 5.76
CA PRO A 109 -7.05 -16.07 4.97
C PRO A 109 -7.12 -17.55 4.61
N ARG A 110 -6.64 -17.88 3.41
CA ARG A 110 -6.33 -19.28 3.07
C ARG A 110 -4.90 -19.53 3.54
N CYS A 111 -4.75 -20.47 4.47
CA CYS A 111 -3.45 -20.80 5.06
C CYS A 111 -2.74 -21.93 4.29
N ARG A 112 -1.45 -22.12 4.54
CA ARG A 112 -0.63 -23.20 3.93
C ARG A 112 -0.58 -23.12 2.40
N VAL A 113 -0.54 -21.89 1.87
CA VAL A 113 -0.51 -21.63 0.43
C VAL A 113 0.90 -21.42 -0.12
N MET A 114 1.89 -21.26 0.77
CA MET A 114 3.31 -21.13 0.43
C MET A 114 4.22 -21.63 1.57
N ALA A 115 5.53 -21.73 1.36
CA ALA A 115 6.47 -22.06 2.42
C ALA A 115 6.39 -21.07 3.59
N THR A 116 6.78 -21.50 4.79
CA THR A 116 6.53 -20.76 6.03
C THR A 116 7.59 -19.70 6.31
N GLY A 117 7.14 -18.48 6.58
CA GLY A 117 7.95 -17.39 7.14
C GLY A 117 7.85 -17.34 8.67
N ASN A 118 8.51 -16.35 9.27
CA ASN A 118 8.43 -16.03 10.69
C ASN A 118 7.52 -14.81 10.91
N SER A 119 6.43 -14.98 11.68
CA SER A 119 5.46 -13.91 11.96
C SER A 119 6.03 -12.66 12.63
N ARG A 120 7.14 -12.76 13.39
CA ARG A 120 7.79 -11.60 14.01
C ARG A 120 8.42 -10.69 12.95
N SER A 121 9.05 -11.27 11.94
CA SER A 121 9.62 -10.53 10.80
C SER A 121 8.55 -9.82 9.98
N LEU A 122 7.33 -10.37 9.95
CA LEU A 122 6.18 -9.79 9.26
C LEU A 122 5.63 -8.54 9.97
N SER A 123 5.69 -8.48 11.31
CA SER A 123 5.22 -7.33 12.10
C SER A 123 5.86 -6.02 11.65
N TYR A 124 7.15 -6.05 11.37
CA TYR A 124 7.89 -4.87 10.93
C TYR A 124 7.33 -4.31 9.61
N GLN A 125 7.01 -5.17 8.64
CA GLN A 125 6.41 -4.76 7.37
C GLN A 125 4.99 -4.20 7.55
N ILE A 126 4.20 -4.82 8.43
CA ILE A 126 2.84 -4.37 8.79
C ILE A 126 2.89 -2.96 9.40
N GLU A 127 3.78 -2.74 10.36
CA GLU A 127 3.95 -1.43 11.02
C GLU A 127 4.39 -0.36 10.01
N GLN A 128 5.39 -0.65 9.17
CA GLN A 128 5.86 0.29 8.14
C GLN A 128 4.77 0.69 7.14
N LEU A 129 3.95 -0.26 6.68
CA LEU A 129 2.81 0.03 5.81
C LEU A 129 1.77 0.97 6.46
N GLU A 130 1.53 0.82 7.77
CA GLU A 130 0.65 1.75 8.51
C GLU A 130 1.29 3.12 8.65
N TYR A 131 2.60 3.19 8.91
CA TYR A 131 3.33 4.45 9.05
C TYR A 131 3.42 5.24 7.75
N ILE A 132 3.63 4.58 6.61
CA ILE A 132 3.78 5.29 5.34
C ILE A 132 2.44 5.73 4.74
N GLY A 133 1.35 5.02 4.99
CA GLY A 133 0.05 5.30 4.38
C GLY A 133 0.12 5.33 2.84
N GLY A 134 -0.72 6.15 2.21
CA GLY A 134 -0.74 6.30 0.75
C GLY A 134 -1.29 5.08 -0.01
N ILE A 135 -1.01 5.06 -1.31
CA ILE A 135 -1.47 4.05 -2.26
C ILE A 135 -0.31 3.11 -2.61
N CYS A 136 -0.56 1.81 -2.51
CA CYS A 136 0.33 0.73 -2.89
C CYS A 136 -0.19 0.07 -4.17
N GLU A 137 0.69 -0.10 -5.16
CA GLU A 137 0.34 -0.69 -6.44
C GLU A 137 1.24 -1.87 -6.80
N ALA A 138 0.65 -2.86 -7.49
CA ALA A 138 1.35 -3.94 -8.16
C ALA A 138 0.80 -4.12 -9.58
N PRO A 139 1.63 -4.51 -10.57
CA PRO A 139 1.18 -4.66 -11.94
C PRO A 139 0.12 -5.75 -12.10
N LYS A 140 -0.61 -5.65 -13.22
CA LYS A 140 -1.55 -6.67 -13.67
C LYS A 140 -0.89 -8.04 -13.75
N ASP A 141 -1.57 -9.06 -13.21
CA ASP A 141 -1.18 -10.47 -13.25
C ASP A 141 0.27 -10.73 -12.74
N ALA A 142 0.76 -9.84 -11.87
CA ALA A 142 2.10 -9.91 -11.32
C ALA A 142 2.08 -9.62 -9.82
N CYS A 143 3.05 -10.18 -9.12
CA CYS A 143 3.27 -9.91 -7.70
C CYS A 143 4.48 -9.00 -7.53
N ARG A 144 4.34 -8.00 -6.68
CA ARG A 144 5.45 -7.20 -6.16
C ARG A 144 5.73 -7.58 -4.72
N ARG A 145 7.00 -7.59 -4.34
CA ARG A 145 7.40 -7.81 -2.96
C ARG A 145 7.18 -6.53 -2.17
N VAL A 146 6.35 -6.60 -1.15
CA VAL A 146 6.09 -5.49 -0.22
C VAL A 146 7.31 -5.29 0.68
N GLY A 147 7.87 -6.37 1.21
CA GLY A 147 9.08 -6.32 2.03
C GLY A 147 9.65 -7.72 2.25
N CYS A 148 10.88 -7.80 2.75
CA CYS A 148 11.50 -9.07 3.10
C CYS A 148 12.41 -8.91 4.32
N LYS A 149 12.18 -9.71 5.36
CA LYS A 149 13.02 -9.72 6.56
C LYS A 149 13.21 -11.13 7.07
N SER A 150 14.46 -11.54 7.30
CA SER A 150 14.81 -12.88 7.81
C SER A 150 14.04 -14.00 7.10
N THR A 151 14.12 -14.04 5.77
CA THR A 151 13.40 -14.99 4.89
C THR A 151 11.87 -14.95 4.93
N THR A 152 11.28 -13.90 5.49
CA THR A 152 9.83 -13.69 5.55
C THR A 152 9.46 -12.53 4.66
N ALA A 153 8.55 -12.75 3.72
CA ALA A 153 8.14 -11.74 2.76
C ALA A 153 6.62 -11.54 2.75
N GLY A 154 6.23 -10.29 2.54
CA GLY A 154 4.90 -9.88 2.12
C GLY A 154 4.86 -9.62 0.63
N TYR A 155 3.74 -9.93 -0.01
CA TYR A 155 3.52 -9.66 -1.44
C TYR A 155 2.16 -9.04 -1.68
N LEU A 156 2.12 -8.11 -2.64
CA LEU A 156 0.91 -7.57 -3.23
C LEU A 156 0.86 -8.02 -4.69
N CYS A 157 -0.23 -8.64 -5.11
CA CYS A 157 -0.39 -9.16 -6.46
C CYS A 157 -1.60 -8.55 -7.14
N GLY A 158 -1.45 -8.09 -8.38
CA GLY A 158 -2.58 -7.88 -9.28
C GLY A 158 -3.13 -9.22 -9.75
N GLU A 159 -4.45 -9.38 -9.78
CA GLU A 159 -5.13 -10.64 -10.09
C GLU A 159 -6.19 -10.42 -11.18
N ASN A 160 -6.56 -11.50 -11.87
CA ASN A 160 -7.68 -11.56 -12.81
C ASN A 160 -7.63 -10.45 -13.87
N GLY A 161 -6.45 -10.22 -14.44
CA GLY A 161 -6.28 -9.26 -15.51
C GLY A 161 -6.28 -7.80 -15.06
N SER A 162 -6.20 -7.53 -13.75
CA SER A 162 -6.24 -6.19 -13.17
C SER A 162 -4.97 -5.89 -12.35
N PRO A 163 -4.45 -4.64 -12.38
CA PRO A 163 -3.43 -4.23 -11.43
C PRO A 163 -4.02 -4.16 -10.02
N ALA A 164 -3.16 -4.34 -9.01
CA ALA A 164 -3.54 -4.01 -7.64
C ALA A 164 -3.32 -2.52 -7.43
N VAL A 165 -4.37 -1.79 -7.03
CA VAL A 165 -4.29 -0.39 -6.59
C VAL A 165 -5.06 -0.29 -5.29
N VAL A 166 -4.34 -0.26 -4.17
CA VAL A 166 -4.93 -0.42 -2.83
C VAL A 166 -4.29 0.55 -1.85
N ALA A 167 -5.01 0.90 -0.78
CA ALA A 167 -4.40 1.63 0.32
C ALA A 167 -3.32 0.75 0.96
N CYS A 168 -2.13 1.30 1.22
CA CYS A 168 -1.07 0.54 1.89
C CYS A 168 -1.50 0.02 3.28
N THR A 169 -2.37 0.76 3.96
CA THR A 169 -2.98 0.34 5.21
C THR A 169 -3.91 -0.87 5.06
N ASP A 170 -4.54 -1.09 3.90
CA ASP A 170 -5.30 -2.33 3.65
C ASP A 170 -4.35 -3.54 3.46
N VAL A 171 -3.24 -3.35 2.75
CA VAL A 171 -2.20 -4.38 2.63
C VAL A 171 -1.71 -4.80 4.02
N SER A 172 -1.41 -3.82 4.89
CA SER A 172 -1.03 -4.05 6.29
C SER A 172 -2.05 -4.91 7.01
N ARG A 173 -3.32 -4.51 6.97
CA ARG A 173 -4.41 -5.19 7.69
C ARG A 173 -4.62 -6.62 7.22
N ARG A 174 -4.50 -6.87 5.91
CA ARG A 174 -4.56 -8.22 5.34
C ARG A 174 -3.36 -9.07 5.77
N MET A 175 -2.15 -8.52 5.74
CA MET A 175 -0.96 -9.21 6.25
C MET A 175 -1.09 -9.54 7.73
N ASP A 176 -1.62 -8.62 8.54
CA ASP A 176 -1.86 -8.84 9.97
C ASP A 176 -2.97 -9.87 10.23
N LYS A 177 -4.00 -9.92 9.39
CA LYS A 177 -5.03 -10.98 9.46
C LYS A 177 -4.46 -12.35 9.07
N ILE A 178 -3.57 -12.42 8.06
CA ILE A 178 -2.83 -13.66 7.74
C ILE A 178 -1.94 -14.07 8.92
N LYS A 179 -1.18 -13.14 9.48
CA LYS A 179 -0.30 -13.35 10.64
C LYS A 179 -1.04 -13.93 11.84
N ARG A 180 -2.25 -13.42 12.14
CA ARG A 180 -3.06 -13.85 13.28
C ARG A 180 -3.88 -15.11 13.00
N GLY A 181 -4.37 -15.27 11.77
CA GLY A 181 -5.28 -16.33 11.37
C GLY A 181 -4.62 -17.61 10.87
N CYS A 182 -3.37 -17.54 10.40
CA CYS A 182 -2.65 -18.70 9.89
C CYS A 182 -1.61 -19.24 10.87
N CYS A 183 -1.50 -20.57 10.91
CA CYS A 183 -0.49 -21.32 11.66
C CYS A 183 -0.53 -21.06 13.19
N SER A 184 -1.71 -21.25 13.79
CA SER A 184 -2.03 -20.98 15.20
C SER A 184 -1.27 -21.79 16.27
N VAL A 185 -0.12 -22.40 15.95
CA VAL A 185 0.66 -23.12 16.96
C VAL A 185 1.10 -22.15 18.06
N ILE A 186 0.75 -22.50 19.31
CA ILE A 186 0.82 -21.63 20.49
C ILE A 186 2.25 -21.41 20.99
N PHE A 187 3.23 -22.13 20.44
CA PHE A 187 4.58 -22.18 20.99
C PHE A 187 5.58 -21.71 19.95
N ASP A 188 6.14 -20.50 20.12
CA ASP A 188 7.59 -20.39 20.16
C ASP A 188 8.09 -19.01 20.62
N ILE A 189 9.16 -19.01 21.41
CA ILE A 189 9.90 -17.83 21.88
C ILE A 189 10.52 -17.08 20.65
N GLY A 190 10.68 -17.79 19.53
CA GLY A 190 11.18 -17.31 18.25
C GLY A 190 10.15 -16.72 17.28
N GLY A 191 8.85 -16.76 17.60
CA GLY A 191 7.76 -16.31 16.70
C GLY A 191 7.08 -17.47 15.97
N LYS A 192 5.79 -17.30 15.66
CA LYS A 192 4.96 -18.34 15.01
C LYS A 192 5.26 -18.44 13.51
N PRO A 193 5.21 -19.63 12.89
CA PRO A 193 5.23 -19.74 11.44
C PRO A 193 4.09 -18.93 10.83
N VAL A 194 4.27 -18.40 9.61
CA VAL A 194 3.20 -17.75 8.84
C VAL A 194 3.22 -18.24 7.40
N SER A 195 2.05 -18.62 6.89
CA SER A 195 1.84 -18.98 5.49
C SER A 195 0.37 -18.80 5.15
N GLY A 196 0.05 -17.78 4.37
CA GLY A 196 -1.31 -17.53 3.97
C GLY A 196 -1.44 -16.47 2.88
N ASN A 197 -2.65 -16.40 2.31
CA ASN A 197 -3.05 -15.29 1.47
C ASN A 197 -4.49 -14.87 1.77
N ILE A 198 -4.83 -13.66 1.35
CA ILE A 198 -6.20 -13.18 1.26
C ILE A 198 -6.39 -12.70 -0.17
N LYS A 199 -7.31 -13.35 -0.89
CA LYS A 199 -7.68 -12.97 -2.26
C LYS A 199 -8.87 -12.01 -2.25
N HIS A 200 -8.82 -11.02 -3.13
CA HIS A 200 -9.92 -10.16 -3.54
C HIS A 200 -10.17 -10.38 -5.04
N ALA A 201 -11.21 -9.74 -5.60
CA ALA A 201 -11.60 -9.91 -6.99
C ALA A 201 -10.50 -9.54 -8.00
N ASN A 202 -9.63 -8.58 -7.67
CA ASN A 202 -8.67 -7.94 -8.57
C ASN A 202 -7.25 -7.85 -7.99
N TYR A 203 -7.05 -8.28 -6.75
CA TYR A 203 -5.72 -8.36 -6.15
C TYR A 203 -5.68 -9.42 -5.05
N SER A 204 -4.49 -9.75 -4.60
CA SER A 204 -4.28 -10.58 -3.43
C SER A 204 -3.09 -10.12 -2.60
N VAL A 205 -3.14 -10.43 -1.31
CA VAL A 205 -2.05 -10.19 -0.36
C VAL A 205 -1.57 -11.52 0.17
N TRP A 206 -0.26 -11.76 0.13
CA TRP A 206 0.37 -13.00 0.57
C TRP A 206 1.40 -12.71 1.66
N ALA A 207 1.55 -13.65 2.60
CA ALA A 207 2.63 -13.62 3.58
C ALA A 207 3.14 -15.03 3.84
N GLY A 208 4.47 -15.17 3.85
CA GLY A 208 5.14 -16.45 4.10
C GLY A 208 6.64 -16.35 3.89
N TYR A 209 7.24 -17.45 3.47
CA TYR A 209 8.66 -17.49 3.10
C TYR A 209 8.91 -16.63 1.85
N GLY A 210 10.01 -15.91 1.85
CA GLY A 210 10.58 -15.32 0.65
C GLY A 210 12.08 -15.23 0.80
N ASN A 211 12.84 -15.63 -0.22
CA ASN A 211 14.28 -15.44 -0.18
C ASN A 211 14.63 -13.97 -0.38
N CYS A 212 15.08 -13.31 0.69
CA CYS A 212 15.44 -11.89 0.69
C CYS A 212 16.69 -11.59 -0.15
N ASN A 213 17.49 -12.60 -0.48
CA ASN A 213 18.68 -12.50 -1.32
C ASN A 213 18.41 -12.89 -2.79
N HIS A 214 17.20 -13.38 -3.10
CA HIS A 214 16.85 -13.68 -4.50
C HIS A 214 16.37 -12.45 -5.24
N GLY A 215 16.67 -12.45 -6.54
CA GLY A 215 16.31 -11.40 -7.47
C GLY A 215 14.81 -11.14 -7.60
N ILE A 216 14.55 -10.03 -8.27
CA ILE A 216 13.34 -9.23 -8.39
C ILE A 216 12.04 -10.00 -8.75
N ASP A 217 12.14 -11.16 -9.41
CA ASP A 217 10.98 -11.86 -10.00
C ASP A 217 10.43 -13.01 -9.15
N SER A 218 10.75 -13.09 -7.86
CA SER A 218 10.21 -14.20 -7.05
C SER A 218 8.76 -13.96 -6.65
N SER A 219 7.82 -14.63 -7.31
CA SER A 219 6.42 -14.67 -6.92
C SER A 219 6.19 -15.64 -5.73
N PRO A 220 5.11 -15.46 -4.95
CA PRO A 220 4.73 -16.40 -3.88
C PRO A 220 4.65 -17.86 -4.36
N SER A 221 4.22 -18.08 -5.60
CA SER A 221 4.09 -19.40 -6.21
C SER A 221 5.41 -20.16 -6.40
N LYS A 222 6.57 -19.48 -6.37
CA LYS A 222 7.89 -20.13 -6.42
C LYS A 222 8.26 -20.85 -5.12
N TYR A 223 7.48 -20.64 -4.06
CA TYR A 223 7.71 -21.24 -2.74
C TYR A 223 6.49 -22.09 -2.33
N PRO A 224 6.20 -23.20 -3.02
CA PRO A 224 4.99 -23.99 -2.75
C PRO A 224 5.01 -24.57 -1.34
N TYR A 225 3.87 -24.65 -0.65
CA TYR A 225 3.79 -25.30 0.66
C TYR A 225 4.04 -26.83 0.58
N PRO A 226 4.72 -27.48 1.54
CA PRO A 226 5.43 -26.91 2.70
C PRO A 226 6.83 -26.37 2.38
N GLY A 227 7.33 -26.59 1.15
CA GLY A 227 8.44 -25.87 0.50
C GLY A 227 9.70 -25.59 1.30
N GLY A 228 10.21 -26.58 2.06
CA GLY A 228 11.50 -26.48 2.73
C GLY A 228 11.52 -25.56 3.95
N GLY A 229 10.44 -25.58 4.74
CA GLY A 229 10.18 -24.74 5.91
C GLY A 229 11.39 -24.48 6.80
N VAL A 230 12.08 -23.37 6.53
CA VAL A 230 13.13 -22.83 7.39
C VAL A 230 12.55 -22.42 8.76
N ASN A 231 11.24 -22.18 8.82
CA ASN A 231 10.51 -21.70 10.00
C ASN A 231 9.45 -22.69 10.52
N GLY A 232 9.58 -23.99 10.21
CA GLY A 232 8.69 -25.03 10.73
C GLY A 232 7.38 -25.25 9.95
N LYS A 233 6.50 -26.12 10.46
CA LYS A 233 5.22 -26.47 9.80
C LYS A 233 4.09 -25.56 10.26
N CYS A 234 3.22 -25.23 9.31
CA CYS A 234 1.89 -24.69 9.54
C CYS A 234 0.89 -25.86 9.52
#